data_AF-A6R2L8-F1
#
_entry.id   AF-A6R2L8-F1
#
_cell.length_a   1.000
_cell.length_b   1.000
_cell.length_c   1.000
_cell.angle_alpha   90.00
_cell.angle_beta   90.00
_cell.angle_gamma   90.00
#
_symmetry.space_group_name_H-M   'P 1'
#
loop_
_entity.id
_entity.type
_entity.pdbx_description
1 polymer ?
#
loop_
_entity_poly.entity_id
_entity_poly.type
_entity_poly.pdbx_seq_one_letter_code
_entity_poly.pdbx_strand_id
1 'polypeptide(L)'
;MTQAIRLLSRGPFSPEPYMAPASRQHWSLQNVCVDPFSEVATAYTTTGEDSHLAPSAYACNSYSWIHIFPEGKVHQAPNKTMRYFKWGVSRLILEASECPDVVPMWIEGTDQVMHEDRTFPRFLPRVNKNISVTFGDPVDLEERFGDLRRRWQHIRAKAEGGKDVLPLGVLNDELKYSKDAIELRIECAKRIRELVLAVRKSRGLPDEDPKESRVETWLREGPKTEGKMDDGSWIRDA
;
A
#
# COMPACT_ATOMS: atom_id res chain seq x y z
N MET A 1 -6.22 2.44 3.37
CA MET A 1 -6.02 2.86 1.96
C MET A 1 -6.68 4.20 1.65
N THR A 2 -7.97 4.40 1.90
CA THR A 2 -8.68 5.67 1.63
C THR A 2 -8.00 6.91 2.19
N GLN A 3 -7.56 6.88 3.45
CA GLN A 3 -6.80 7.98 4.06
C GLN A 3 -5.51 8.31 3.31
N ALA A 4 -4.77 7.30 2.82
CA ALA A 4 -3.55 7.51 2.05
C ALA A 4 -3.82 8.18 0.69
N ILE A 5 -4.87 7.77 -0.02
CA ILE A 5 -5.27 8.41 -1.29
C ILE A 5 -5.62 9.89 -1.08
N ARG A 6 -6.34 10.18 0.02
CA ARG A 6 -6.69 11.54 0.42
C ARG A 6 -5.46 12.37 0.79
N LEU A 7 -4.50 11.79 1.51
CA LEU A 7 -3.24 12.45 1.85
C LEU A 7 -2.38 12.80 0.62
N LEU A 8 -2.48 12.03 -0.47
CA LEU A 8 -1.82 12.35 -1.75
C LEU A 8 -2.55 13.43 -2.55
N SER A 9 -3.71 13.89 -2.08
CA SER A 9 -4.59 14.80 -2.80
C SER A 9 -4.79 16.10 -2.02
N ARG A 10 -5.30 17.12 -2.70
CA ARG A 10 -5.66 18.40 -2.07
C ARG A 10 -6.90 18.23 -1.17
N GLY A 11 -6.69 18.32 0.15
CA GLY A 11 -7.76 18.32 1.15
C GLY A 11 -8.32 19.72 1.44
N PRO A 12 -9.08 19.88 2.54
CA PRO A 12 -9.37 18.87 3.56
C PRO A 12 -10.46 17.88 3.14
N PHE A 13 -10.38 16.64 3.63
CA PHE A 13 -11.40 15.61 3.39
C PHE A 13 -12.10 15.26 4.70
N SER A 14 -13.39 15.56 4.81
CA SER A 14 -14.17 15.09 5.96
C SER A 14 -14.29 13.56 5.91
N PRO A 15 -13.94 12.84 6.97
CA PRO A 15 -14.39 11.47 7.17
C PRO A 15 -15.92 11.44 7.35
N GLU A 16 -16.49 10.26 7.20
CA GLU A 16 -17.88 10.02 7.60
C GLU A 16 -17.98 10.19 9.12
N PRO A 17 -18.98 10.93 9.63
CA PRO A 17 -19.10 11.20 11.05
C PRO A 17 -19.39 9.89 11.80
N TYR A 18 -18.37 9.33 12.43
CA TYR A 18 -18.51 8.20 13.34
C TYR A 18 -18.04 8.61 14.73
N MET A 19 -18.98 8.64 15.66
CA MET A 19 -18.69 8.88 17.07
C MET A 19 -18.67 7.54 17.80
N ALA A 20 -17.54 7.22 18.43
CA ALA A 20 -17.47 6.04 19.29
C ALA A 20 -18.55 6.11 20.39
N PRO A 21 -19.09 4.96 20.85
CA PRO A 21 -20.03 4.93 21.98
C PRO A 21 -19.47 5.66 23.20
N ALA A 22 -20.33 6.26 24.04
CA ALA A 22 -19.90 7.06 25.20
C ALA A 22 -18.93 6.32 26.15
N SER A 23 -19.07 4.99 26.28
CA SER A 23 -18.16 4.15 27.07
C SER A 23 -16.73 4.09 26.53
N ARG A 24 -16.52 4.45 25.27
CA ARG A 24 -15.23 4.41 24.54
C ARG A 24 -14.73 5.80 24.13
N GLN A 25 -15.39 6.88 24.55
CA GLN A 25 -14.98 8.27 24.32
C GLN A 25 -13.84 8.68 25.27
N HIS A 26 -12.72 7.98 25.17
CA HIS A 26 -11.49 8.27 25.90
C HIS A 26 -10.28 7.96 25.02
N TRP A 27 -9.15 8.61 25.31
CA TRP A 27 -7.91 8.32 24.62
C TRP A 27 -7.43 6.91 24.96
N SER A 28 -7.19 6.10 23.93
CA SER A 28 -6.61 4.77 24.03
C SER A 28 -5.94 4.38 22.70
N LEU A 29 -5.31 3.21 22.65
CA LEU A 29 -4.74 2.69 21.40
C LEU A 29 -5.80 2.47 20.30
N GLN A 30 -7.07 2.31 20.67
CA GLN A 30 -8.17 1.96 19.78
C GLN A 30 -9.20 3.09 19.62
N ASN A 31 -9.13 4.12 20.46
CA ASN A 31 -10.12 5.20 20.47
C ASN A 31 -9.49 6.56 20.73
N VAL A 32 -10.10 7.58 20.14
CA VAL A 32 -9.76 8.98 20.36
C VAL A 32 -11.00 9.69 20.90
N CYS A 33 -10.80 10.66 21.78
CA CYS A 33 -11.90 11.51 22.21
C CYS A 33 -12.24 12.46 21.05
N VAL A 34 -13.45 12.32 20.49
CA VAL A 34 -13.92 13.18 19.41
C VAL A 34 -14.80 14.27 20.02
N ASP A 35 -14.41 15.53 19.82
CA ASP A 35 -15.19 16.66 20.30
C ASP A 35 -16.55 16.72 19.57
N PRO A 36 -17.69 16.60 20.28
CA PRO A 36 -19.00 16.65 19.66
C PRO A 36 -19.39 18.05 19.18
N PHE A 37 -18.63 19.09 19.55
CA PHE A 37 -18.85 20.48 19.16
C PHE A 37 -18.02 20.91 17.95
N SER A 38 -17.13 20.05 17.46
CA SER A 38 -16.37 20.30 16.24
C SER A 38 -17.29 20.23 15.02
N GLU A 39 -17.32 21.31 14.22
CA GLU A 39 -18.16 21.40 13.01
C GLU A 39 -17.79 20.36 11.94
N VAL A 40 -16.54 19.91 11.92
CA VAL A 40 -16.02 18.92 10.96
C VAL A 40 -15.67 17.64 11.70
N ALA A 41 -16.12 16.51 11.17
CA ALA A 41 -15.71 15.21 11.68
C ALA A 41 -14.17 15.08 11.58
N THR A 42 -13.50 14.81 12.68
CA THR A 42 -12.03 14.69 12.73
C THR A 42 -11.55 13.25 12.84
N ALA A 43 -12.46 12.29 13.03
CA ALA A 43 -12.16 10.89 13.23
C ALA A 43 -12.87 9.97 12.24
N TYR A 44 -12.30 8.80 12.01
CA TYR A 44 -12.85 7.73 11.20
C TYR A 44 -12.74 6.39 11.94
N THR A 45 -13.50 5.41 11.48
CA THR A 45 -13.51 4.04 12.02
C THR A 45 -12.93 3.05 11.01
N THR A 46 -12.28 1.98 11.50
CA THR A 46 -11.81 0.85 10.69
C THR A 46 -12.63 -0.41 10.90
N THR A 47 -13.20 -0.61 12.08
CA THR A 47 -13.98 -1.80 12.46
C THR A 47 -15.48 -1.53 12.63
N GLY A 48 -15.90 -0.27 12.51
CA GLY A 48 -17.25 0.19 12.86
C GLY A 48 -17.47 0.39 14.36
N GLU A 49 -16.43 0.19 15.17
CA GLU A 49 -16.45 0.23 16.64
C GLU A 49 -15.34 1.06 17.28
N ASP A 50 -14.27 1.31 16.52
CA ASP A 50 -13.07 2.06 16.88
C ASP A 50 -13.14 3.51 16.37
N SER A 51 -12.30 4.38 16.93
CA SER A 51 -12.16 5.76 16.49
C SER A 51 -10.70 6.18 16.39
N HIS A 52 -10.33 6.70 15.22
CA HIS A 52 -8.98 7.17 14.93
C HIS A 52 -9.04 8.56 14.31
N LEU A 53 -8.15 9.47 14.71
CA LEU A 53 -8.03 10.76 14.05
C LEU A 53 -7.73 10.56 12.55
N ALA A 54 -8.51 11.20 11.68
CA ALA A 54 -8.32 11.18 10.25
C ALA A 54 -7.23 12.19 9.86
N PRO A 55 -6.04 11.75 9.41
CA PRO A 55 -4.99 12.69 9.04
C PRO A 55 -5.40 13.60 7.88
N SER A 56 -6.26 13.09 6.98
CA SER A 56 -6.77 13.84 5.83
C SER A 56 -7.83 14.90 6.15
N ALA A 57 -8.33 14.95 7.40
CA ALA A 57 -9.22 16.03 7.84
C ALA A 57 -8.47 17.37 7.93
N TYR A 58 -7.15 17.34 8.10
CA TYR A 58 -6.32 18.53 8.21
C TYR A 58 -5.70 18.89 6.86
N ALA A 59 -6.03 20.08 6.34
CA ALA A 59 -5.54 20.54 5.04
C ALA A 59 -4.00 20.60 4.97
N CYS A 60 -3.31 20.86 6.09
CA CYS A 60 -1.85 20.89 6.19
C CYS A 60 -1.17 19.54 5.89
N ASN A 61 -1.91 18.44 5.92
CA ASN A 61 -1.41 17.10 5.59
C ASN A 61 -1.65 16.72 4.11
N SER A 62 -2.13 17.64 3.28
CA SER A 62 -2.29 17.40 1.84
C SER A 62 -0.92 17.23 1.17
N TYR A 63 -0.87 16.46 0.08
CA TYR A 63 0.36 16.17 -0.67
C TYR A 63 1.46 15.54 0.20
N SER A 64 1.06 14.66 1.13
CA SER A 64 1.99 13.98 2.03
C SER A 64 2.90 13.00 1.30
N TRP A 65 4.07 12.78 1.87
CA TRP A 65 4.99 11.70 1.49
C TRP A 65 4.52 10.36 2.07
N ILE A 66 4.46 9.31 1.24
CA ILE A 66 4.02 7.95 1.67
C ILE A 66 5.03 6.90 1.22
N HIS A 67 5.54 6.10 2.16
CA HIS A 67 6.28 4.87 1.88
C HIS A 67 5.35 3.66 1.91
N ILE A 68 5.44 2.78 0.92
CA ILE A 68 4.62 1.57 0.84
C ILE A 68 5.45 0.34 0.48
N PHE A 69 5.16 -0.78 1.14
CA PHE A 69 5.71 -2.10 0.84
C PHE A 69 4.63 -2.97 0.18
N PRO A 70 4.56 -3.01 -1.16
CA PRO A 70 3.43 -3.59 -1.88
C PRO A 70 3.32 -5.13 -1.80
N GLU A 71 4.36 -5.83 -1.34
CA GLU A 71 4.33 -7.28 -1.07
C GLU A 71 3.38 -7.62 0.09
N GLY A 72 3.26 -6.69 1.05
CA GLY A 72 2.37 -6.80 2.20
C GLY A 72 2.64 -8.00 3.10
N LYS A 73 3.87 -8.52 3.09
CA LYS A 73 4.48 -9.48 4.03
C LYS A 73 5.99 -9.24 4.04
N VAL A 74 6.67 -9.63 5.12
CA VAL A 74 8.14 -9.72 5.13
C VAL A 74 8.52 -10.97 4.34
N HIS A 75 9.38 -10.81 3.34
CA HIS A 75 9.87 -11.89 2.49
C HIS A 75 11.40 -11.85 2.45
N GLN A 76 12.04 -12.91 2.91
CA GLN A 76 13.50 -13.06 2.94
C GLN A 76 13.88 -14.28 2.08
N ALA A 77 14.20 -14.03 0.80
CA ALA A 77 14.64 -15.07 -0.13
C ALA A 77 16.16 -15.06 -0.30
N PRO A 78 16.84 -16.24 -0.36
CA PRO A 78 18.29 -16.32 -0.55
C PRO A 78 18.80 -15.63 -1.81
N ASN A 79 18.01 -15.66 -2.89
CA ASN A 79 18.28 -15.03 -4.19
C ASN A 79 17.74 -13.59 -4.29
N LYS A 80 17.25 -13.02 -3.18
CA LYS A 80 16.66 -11.68 -3.10
C LYS A 80 15.56 -11.46 -4.14
N THR A 81 14.68 -12.46 -4.30
CA THR A 81 13.47 -12.32 -5.10
C THR A 81 12.41 -11.54 -4.35
N MET A 82 11.62 -10.76 -5.08
CA MET A 82 10.42 -10.11 -4.57
C MET A 82 9.20 -11.01 -4.71
N ARG A 83 8.31 -10.96 -3.72
CA ARG A 83 6.97 -11.52 -3.87
C ARG A 83 6.10 -10.64 -4.75
N TYR A 84 5.02 -11.18 -5.34
CA TYR A 84 4.06 -10.38 -6.11
C TYR A 84 3.57 -9.14 -5.35
N PHE A 85 3.26 -8.08 -6.10
CA PHE A 85 2.72 -6.85 -5.53
C PHE A 85 1.20 -6.94 -5.44
N LYS A 86 0.65 -6.66 -4.25
CA LYS A 86 -0.80 -6.60 -4.05
C LYS A 86 -1.37 -5.47 -4.90
N TRP A 87 -2.32 -5.79 -5.76
CA TRP A 87 -2.92 -4.83 -6.70
C TRP A 87 -3.58 -3.63 -6.01
N GLY A 88 -3.89 -3.70 -4.71
CA GLY A 88 -4.37 -2.56 -3.93
C GLY A 88 -3.45 -1.33 -3.94
N VAL A 89 -2.13 -1.48 -4.21
CA VAL A 89 -1.20 -0.35 -4.38
C VAL A 89 -1.58 0.56 -5.54
N SER A 90 -2.17 0.00 -6.61
CA SER A 90 -2.59 0.76 -7.79
C SER A 90 -3.62 1.84 -7.48
N ARG A 91 -4.37 1.69 -6.38
CA ARG A 91 -5.36 2.68 -5.94
C ARG A 91 -4.70 4.04 -5.64
N LEU A 92 -3.47 4.05 -5.12
CA LEU A 92 -2.72 5.28 -4.86
C LEU A 92 -2.40 6.07 -6.14
N ILE A 93 -2.24 5.38 -7.27
CA ILE A 93 -1.90 6.00 -8.57
C ILE A 93 -3.17 6.37 -9.35
N LEU A 94 -4.14 5.45 -9.39
CA LEU A 94 -5.34 5.61 -10.22
C LEU A 94 -6.39 6.51 -9.56
N GLU A 95 -6.57 6.41 -8.24
CA GLU A 95 -7.68 7.07 -7.54
C GLU A 95 -7.28 8.42 -6.92
N ALA A 96 -5.99 8.74 -6.85
CA ALA A 96 -5.54 10.06 -6.44
C ALA A 96 -5.97 11.13 -7.45
N SER A 97 -6.32 12.32 -6.93
CA SER A 97 -6.77 13.46 -7.74
C SER A 97 -5.73 13.83 -8.81
N GLU A 98 -4.48 14.02 -8.36
CA GLU A 98 -3.29 14.17 -9.18
C GLU A 98 -2.46 12.88 -9.09
N CYS A 99 -1.71 12.55 -10.14
CA CYS A 99 -0.83 11.40 -10.07
C CYS A 99 0.32 11.75 -9.13
N PRO A 100 0.55 10.97 -8.05
CA PRO A 100 1.65 11.26 -7.14
C PRO A 100 2.99 10.95 -7.81
N ASP A 101 4.04 11.68 -7.45
CA ASP A 101 5.40 11.32 -7.83
C ASP A 101 5.77 9.95 -7.25
N VAL A 102 6.30 9.08 -8.11
CA VAL A 102 6.68 7.72 -7.72
C VAL A 102 8.19 7.58 -7.80
N VAL A 103 8.81 7.21 -6.68
CA VAL A 103 10.25 6.89 -6.59
C VAL A 103 10.39 5.43 -6.18
N PRO A 104 10.83 4.53 -7.08
CA PRO A 104 11.05 3.13 -6.73
C PRO A 104 12.27 3.03 -5.79
N MET A 105 12.16 2.17 -4.78
CA MET A 105 13.23 1.93 -3.83
C MET A 105 13.53 0.44 -3.68
N TRP A 106 14.81 0.12 -3.49
CA TRP A 106 15.30 -1.22 -3.21
C TRP A 106 16.06 -1.22 -1.89
N ILE A 107 15.66 -2.06 -0.95
CA ILE A 107 16.29 -2.18 0.36
C ILE A 107 16.87 -3.59 0.50
N GLU A 108 18.13 -3.71 0.87
CA GLU A 108 18.80 -4.99 1.10
C GLU A 108 19.66 -4.98 2.37
N GLY A 109 19.88 -6.15 2.97
CA GLY A 109 20.72 -6.33 4.15
C GLY A 109 19.98 -6.28 5.48
N THR A 110 18.71 -5.89 5.49
CA THR A 110 17.84 -5.97 6.69
C THR A 110 17.64 -7.43 7.13
N ASP A 111 17.58 -8.35 6.17
CA ASP A 111 17.57 -9.81 6.36
C ASP A 111 18.84 -10.30 7.07
N GLN A 112 20.00 -9.68 6.83
CA GLN A 112 21.25 -10.08 7.48
C GLN A 112 21.32 -9.62 8.94
N VAL A 113 20.73 -8.46 9.24
CA VAL A 113 20.67 -7.88 10.59
C VAL A 113 19.62 -8.60 11.43
N MET A 114 18.41 -8.77 10.88
CA MET A 114 17.23 -9.29 11.57
C MET A 114 16.61 -10.49 10.82
N HIS A 115 17.39 -11.55 10.58
CA HIS A 115 16.91 -12.74 9.86
C HIS A 115 15.75 -13.47 10.57
N GLU A 116 14.78 -14.05 9.87
CA GLU A 116 13.64 -14.71 10.54
C GLU A 116 13.99 -16.07 11.18
N ASP A 117 15.07 -16.72 10.77
CA ASP A 117 15.57 -17.97 11.39
C ASP A 117 16.20 -17.81 12.79
N ARG A 118 16.23 -16.59 13.35
CA ARG A 118 16.95 -16.30 14.59
C ARG A 118 16.32 -17.00 15.79
N THR A 119 17.17 -17.61 16.61
CA THR A 119 16.82 -18.19 17.92
C THR A 119 16.88 -17.14 19.03
N PHE A 120 16.54 -17.52 20.26
CA PHE A 120 16.57 -16.64 21.41
C PHE A 120 17.99 -16.11 21.70
N PRO A 121 18.19 -14.79 21.93
CA PRO A 121 17.19 -13.71 21.96
C PRO A 121 16.86 -13.11 20.58
N ARG A 122 15.58 -13.20 20.16
CA ARG A 122 15.09 -12.74 18.84
C ARG A 122 15.09 -11.23 18.62
N PHE A 123 15.16 -10.43 19.68
CA PHE A 123 15.09 -8.96 19.57
C PHE A 123 16.44 -8.31 19.25
N LEU A 124 17.55 -9.06 19.39
CA LEU A 124 18.89 -8.49 19.23
C LEU A 124 19.32 -8.52 17.75
N PRO A 125 19.70 -7.38 17.15
CA PRO A 125 20.22 -7.34 15.78
C PRO A 125 21.64 -7.94 15.70
N ARG A 126 21.95 -8.60 14.59
CA ARG A 126 23.34 -9.00 14.27
C ARG A 126 24.15 -7.73 13.94
N VAL A 127 25.27 -7.54 14.64
CA VAL A 127 26.19 -6.41 14.42
C VAL A 127 27.08 -6.64 13.19
N ASN A 128 27.71 -5.58 12.68
CA ASN A 128 28.64 -5.62 11.53
C ASN A 128 28.02 -6.16 10.24
N LYS A 129 26.73 -5.87 10.00
CA LYS A 129 26.05 -6.15 8.73
C LYS A 129 25.75 -4.85 8.02
N ASN A 130 25.79 -4.90 6.69
CA ASN A 130 25.57 -3.73 5.84
C ASN A 130 24.11 -3.65 5.41
N ILE A 131 23.48 -2.50 5.62
CA ILE A 131 22.17 -2.17 5.06
C ILE A 131 22.40 -1.20 3.90
N SER A 132 21.80 -1.49 2.75
CA SER A 132 21.86 -0.63 1.58
C SER A 132 20.44 -0.26 1.15
N VAL A 133 20.24 1.03 0.88
CA VAL A 133 18.99 1.55 0.31
C VAL A 133 19.36 2.22 -1.01
N THR A 134 18.76 1.75 -2.10
CA THR A 134 18.96 2.27 -3.44
C THR A 134 17.67 2.89 -3.94
N PHE A 135 17.74 4.14 -4.37
CA PHE A 135 16.62 4.84 -4.99
C PHE A 135 16.81 4.82 -6.50
N GLY A 136 15.75 4.50 -7.23
CA GLY A 136 15.73 4.70 -8.68
C GLY A 136 15.38 6.12 -9.06
N ASP A 137 15.41 6.39 -10.36
CA ASP A 137 15.01 7.70 -10.89
C ASP A 137 13.51 7.97 -10.70
N PRO A 138 13.11 9.24 -10.54
CA PRO A 138 11.71 9.63 -10.57
C PRO A 138 11.04 9.16 -11.86
N VAL A 139 9.85 8.59 -11.72
CA VAL A 139 9.15 7.95 -12.84
C VAL A 139 8.43 9.00 -13.67
N ASP A 140 8.56 8.93 -15.01
CA ASP A 140 7.68 9.70 -15.90
C ASP A 140 6.24 9.17 -15.77
N LEU A 141 5.41 9.95 -15.07
CA LEU A 141 4.05 9.56 -14.70
C LEU A 141 3.13 9.43 -15.92
N GLU A 142 3.31 10.29 -16.91
CA GLU A 142 2.44 10.32 -18.08
C GLU A 142 2.77 9.16 -19.01
N GLU A 143 4.06 8.92 -19.24
CA GLU A 143 4.52 7.77 -20.05
C GLU A 143 4.11 6.45 -19.40
N ARG A 144 4.28 6.31 -18.08
CA ARG A 144 4.12 5.02 -17.39
C ARG A 144 2.69 4.73 -16.93
N PHE A 145 1.91 5.75 -16.60
CA PHE A 145 0.58 5.57 -15.99
C PHE A 145 -0.53 6.42 -16.62
N GLY A 146 -0.22 7.34 -17.56
CA GLY A 146 -1.20 8.25 -18.15
C GLY A 146 -2.35 7.53 -18.86
N ASP A 147 -2.04 6.50 -19.64
CA ASP A 147 -3.04 5.64 -20.29
C ASP A 147 -3.95 4.92 -19.27
N LEU A 148 -3.37 4.39 -18.19
CA LEU A 148 -4.12 3.70 -17.13
C LEU A 148 -5.04 4.66 -16.39
N ARG A 149 -4.58 5.89 -16.11
CA ARG A 149 -5.40 6.92 -15.45
C ARG A 149 -6.55 7.37 -16.35
N ARG A 150 -6.35 7.54 -17.66
CA ARG A 150 -7.44 7.85 -18.60
C ARG A 150 -8.49 6.73 -18.65
N ARG A 151 -8.05 5.47 -18.71
CA ARG A 151 -8.96 4.30 -18.63
C ARG A 151 -9.73 4.28 -17.32
N TRP A 152 -9.07 4.54 -16.19
CA TRP A 152 -9.73 4.64 -14.89
C TRP A 152 -10.78 5.74 -14.87
N GLN A 153 -10.47 6.93 -15.36
CA GLN A 153 -11.42 8.05 -15.45
C GLN A 153 -12.64 7.69 -16.31
N HIS A 154 -12.45 6.97 -17.41
CA HIS A 154 -13.57 6.49 -18.24
C HIS A 154 -14.46 5.49 -17.50
N ILE A 155 -13.86 4.50 -16.82
CA ILE A 155 -14.58 3.51 -16.00
C ILE A 155 -15.35 4.21 -14.88
N ARG A 156 -14.70 5.17 -14.21
CA ARG A 156 -15.29 5.97 -13.15
C ARG A 156 -16.48 6.81 -13.64
N ALA A 157 -16.31 7.53 -14.75
CA ALA A 157 -17.38 8.34 -15.34
C ALA A 157 -18.59 7.49 -15.74
N LYS A 158 -18.37 6.27 -16.25
CA LYS A 158 -19.43 5.33 -16.59
C LYS A 158 -20.19 4.83 -15.36
N ALA A 159 -19.47 4.55 -14.26
CA ALA A 159 -20.07 4.07 -13.01
C ALA A 159 -20.78 5.19 -12.22
N GLU A 160 -20.31 6.44 -12.33
CA GLU A 160 -20.85 7.62 -11.62
C GLU A 160 -21.90 8.41 -12.42
N GLY A 161 -22.10 8.12 -13.72
CA GLY A 161 -22.94 8.86 -14.68
C GLY A 161 -24.46 8.94 -14.42
N GLY A 162 -24.89 8.81 -13.17
CA GLY A 162 -26.27 8.97 -12.71
C GLY A 162 -26.49 8.70 -11.22
N LYS A 163 -25.41 8.66 -10.41
CA LYS A 163 -25.44 8.35 -8.96
C LYS A 163 -24.70 9.44 -8.18
N ASP A 164 -24.96 9.55 -6.88
CA ASP A 164 -24.24 10.47 -6.00
C ASP A 164 -22.73 10.20 -6.02
N VAL A 165 -21.93 11.26 -6.22
CA VAL A 165 -20.48 11.18 -6.26
C VAL A 165 -19.96 10.88 -4.85
N LEU A 166 -19.37 9.69 -4.69
CA LEU A 166 -18.80 9.28 -3.41
C LEU A 166 -17.55 10.12 -3.05
N PRO A 167 -17.26 10.31 -1.75
CA PRO A 167 -16.05 10.99 -1.32
C PRO A 167 -14.77 10.32 -1.85
N LEU A 168 -13.72 11.12 -2.06
CA LEU A 168 -12.44 10.63 -2.60
C LEU A 168 -11.89 9.42 -1.81
N GLY A 169 -11.52 8.37 -2.55
CA GLY A 169 -10.99 7.12 -2.02
C GLY A 169 -12.05 6.14 -1.48
N VAL A 170 -13.33 6.52 -1.50
CA VAL A 170 -14.47 5.61 -1.29
C VAL A 170 -14.99 5.19 -2.66
N LEU A 171 -15.22 3.89 -2.83
CA LEU A 171 -15.63 3.31 -4.10
C LEU A 171 -16.97 2.59 -3.95
N ASN A 172 -17.78 2.61 -5.01
CA ASN A 172 -18.94 1.73 -5.12
C ASN A 172 -18.49 0.30 -5.48
N ASP A 173 -19.40 -0.66 -5.37
CA ASP A 173 -19.07 -2.07 -5.59
C ASP A 173 -18.74 -2.37 -7.06
N GLU A 174 -19.32 -1.62 -8.00
CA GLU A 174 -18.96 -1.68 -9.42
C GLU A 174 -17.48 -1.31 -9.64
N LEU A 175 -16.98 -0.23 -9.03
CA LEU A 175 -15.58 0.20 -9.14
C LEU A 175 -14.62 -0.66 -8.31
N LYS A 176 -15.12 -1.35 -7.29
CA LYS A 176 -14.31 -2.33 -6.53
C LYS A 176 -14.13 -3.63 -7.30
N TYR A 177 -15.21 -4.18 -7.86
CA TYR A 177 -15.27 -5.57 -8.31
C TYR A 177 -15.50 -5.75 -9.81
N SER A 178 -15.68 -4.67 -10.58
CA SER A 178 -15.75 -4.79 -12.04
C SER A 178 -14.47 -5.40 -12.60
N LYS A 179 -14.65 -6.28 -13.59
CA LYS A 179 -13.55 -6.95 -14.28
C LYS A 179 -12.55 -5.94 -14.85
N ASP A 180 -13.04 -4.90 -15.52
CA ASP A 180 -12.21 -3.86 -16.12
C ASP A 180 -11.37 -3.12 -15.07
N ALA A 181 -11.94 -2.81 -13.90
CA ALA A 181 -11.21 -2.15 -12.81
C ALA A 181 -10.16 -3.09 -12.20
N ILE A 182 -10.48 -4.37 -12.01
CA ILE A 182 -9.53 -5.35 -11.48
C ILE A 182 -8.35 -5.53 -12.44
N GLU A 183 -8.62 -5.73 -13.73
CA GLU A 183 -7.58 -5.87 -14.76
C GLU A 183 -6.67 -4.64 -14.84
N LEU A 184 -7.26 -3.44 -14.82
CA LEU A 184 -6.51 -2.18 -14.81
C LEU A 184 -5.59 -2.07 -13.58
N ARG A 185 -6.08 -2.47 -12.41
CA ARG A 185 -5.30 -2.43 -11.17
C ARG A 185 -4.17 -3.46 -11.16
N ILE A 186 -4.40 -4.65 -11.70
CA ILE A 186 -3.37 -5.68 -11.88
C ILE A 186 -2.28 -5.15 -12.82
N GLU A 187 -2.67 -4.56 -13.95
CA GLU A 187 -1.75 -3.97 -14.91
C GLU A 187 -0.90 -2.85 -14.28
N CYS A 188 -1.54 -1.94 -13.55
CA CYS A 188 -0.85 -0.87 -12.82
C CYS A 188 0.15 -1.42 -11.80
N ALA A 189 -0.24 -2.42 -11.00
CA ALA A 189 0.64 -3.03 -10.00
C ALA A 189 1.83 -3.75 -10.64
N LYS A 190 1.64 -4.38 -11.80
CA LYS A 190 2.72 -4.97 -12.60
C LYS A 190 3.71 -3.90 -13.06
N ARG A 191 3.24 -2.77 -13.60
CA ARG A 191 4.12 -1.65 -14.00
C ARG A 191 4.91 -1.09 -12.82
N ILE A 192 4.30 -0.99 -11.64
CA ILE A 192 5.01 -0.57 -10.40
C ILE A 192 6.10 -1.60 -10.03
N ARG A 193 5.81 -2.89 -10.11
CA ARG A 193 6.81 -3.94 -9.87
C ARG A 193 7.99 -3.84 -10.83
N GLU A 194 7.73 -3.60 -12.12
CA GLU A 194 8.79 -3.46 -13.13
C GLU A 194 9.75 -2.32 -12.80
N LEU A 195 9.27 -1.21 -12.23
CA LEU A 195 10.12 -0.10 -11.79
C LEU A 195 11.06 -0.52 -10.66
N VAL A 196 10.56 -1.27 -9.68
CA VAL A 196 11.41 -1.79 -8.59
C VAL A 196 12.39 -2.85 -9.11
N LEU A 197 11.96 -3.67 -10.08
CA LEU A 197 12.85 -4.63 -10.75
C LEU A 197 13.98 -3.92 -11.50
N ALA A 198 13.74 -2.77 -12.12
CA ALA A 198 14.79 -1.98 -12.76
C ALA A 198 15.85 -1.50 -11.75
N VAL A 199 15.42 -1.03 -10.58
CA VAL A 199 16.35 -0.66 -9.48
C VAL A 199 17.13 -1.90 -9.01
N ARG A 200 16.47 -3.04 -8.87
CA ARG A 200 17.12 -4.31 -8.53
C ARG A 200 18.20 -4.71 -9.55
N LYS A 201 17.92 -4.57 -10.85
CA LYS A 201 18.89 -4.84 -11.93
C LYS A 201 20.09 -3.88 -11.88
N SER A 202 19.86 -2.60 -11.55
CA SER A 202 20.94 -1.61 -11.41
C SER A 202 21.98 -1.99 -10.33
N ARG A 203 21.57 -2.82 -9.35
CA ARG A 203 22.45 -3.38 -8.31
C ARG A 203 23.22 -4.63 -8.73
N GLY A 204 23.07 -5.08 -9.98
CA GLY A 204 23.75 -6.27 -10.50
C GLY A 204 23.14 -7.60 -10.05
N LEU A 205 21.89 -7.59 -9.57
CA LEU A 205 21.17 -8.82 -9.21
C LEU A 205 20.60 -9.50 -10.48
N PRO A 206 20.60 -10.85 -10.54
CA PRO A 206 20.14 -11.59 -11.72
C PRO A 206 18.64 -11.43 -11.93
N ASP A 207 18.17 -11.47 -13.18
CA ASP A 207 16.74 -11.37 -13.48
C ASP A 207 15.90 -12.42 -12.73
N GLU A 208 14.74 -12.01 -12.23
CA GLU A 208 13.80 -12.92 -11.56
C GLU A 208 13.03 -13.78 -12.57
N ASP A 209 12.60 -14.97 -12.14
CA ASP A 209 11.63 -15.76 -12.92
C ASP A 209 10.31 -14.95 -12.99
N PRO A 210 9.75 -14.72 -14.19
CA PRO A 210 8.44 -14.09 -14.35
C PRO A 210 7.32 -14.70 -13.50
N LYS A 211 7.44 -15.97 -13.10
CA LYS A 211 6.48 -16.64 -12.20
C LYS A 211 6.41 -16.00 -10.83
N GLU A 212 7.48 -15.39 -10.32
CA GLU A 212 7.50 -14.75 -9.00
C GLU A 212 6.52 -13.57 -8.90
N SER A 213 6.21 -12.96 -10.05
CA SER A 213 5.22 -11.87 -10.14
C SER A 213 3.77 -12.33 -9.97
N ARG A 214 3.47 -13.63 -10.06
CA ARG A 214 2.09 -14.16 -10.08
C ARG A 214 1.66 -14.62 -8.70
N VAL A 215 0.44 -14.25 -8.30
CA VAL A 215 -0.18 -14.71 -7.04
C VAL A 215 -0.27 -16.24 -6.96
N GLU A 216 -0.54 -16.89 -8.09
CA GLU A 216 -0.69 -18.35 -8.21
C GLU A 216 0.55 -19.12 -7.75
N THR A 217 1.74 -18.58 -8.00
CA THR A 217 3.01 -19.20 -7.59
C THR A 217 3.07 -19.33 -6.07
N TRP A 218 2.70 -18.26 -5.36
CA TRP A 218 2.74 -18.17 -3.90
C TRP A 218 1.54 -18.81 -3.22
N LEU A 219 0.41 -18.97 -3.92
CA LEU A 219 -0.75 -19.71 -3.40
C LEU A 219 -0.42 -21.18 -3.14
N ARG A 220 0.52 -21.76 -3.91
CA ARG A 220 0.96 -23.16 -3.74
C ARG A 220 1.68 -23.40 -2.42
N GLU A 221 2.32 -22.39 -1.84
CA GLU A 221 3.06 -22.48 -0.57
C GLU A 221 2.13 -22.50 0.66
N GLY A 222 0.84 -22.20 0.46
CA GLY A 222 -0.18 -22.27 1.50
C GLY A 222 -0.27 -21.03 2.40
N PRO A 223 -1.26 -20.99 3.32
CA PRO A 223 -1.58 -19.82 4.13
C PRO A 223 -0.70 -19.70 5.39
N LYS A 224 0.61 -19.95 5.29
CA LYS A 224 1.50 -19.82 6.46
C LYS A 224 1.62 -18.35 6.87
N THR A 225 1.52 -18.10 8.17
CA THR A 225 1.69 -16.79 8.83
C THR A 225 3.16 -16.46 9.07
N GLU A 226 3.96 -17.46 9.47
CA GLU A 226 5.41 -17.34 9.67
C GLU A 226 6.11 -18.67 9.35
N GLY A 227 7.31 -18.61 8.79
CA GLY A 227 8.21 -19.76 8.69
C GLY A 227 8.92 -19.90 7.35
N LYS A 228 9.67 -21.00 7.23
CA LYS A 228 10.42 -21.38 6.03
C LYS A 228 9.51 -22.02 4.98
N MET A 229 9.68 -21.60 3.74
CA MET A 229 9.00 -22.11 2.55
C MET A 229 9.88 -23.13 1.80
N ASP A 230 9.27 -23.83 0.85
CA ASP A 230 9.91 -24.93 0.12
C ASP A 230 11.01 -24.45 -0.85
N ASP A 231 10.91 -23.19 -1.29
CA ASP A 231 11.93 -22.47 -2.07
C ASP A 231 13.13 -22.00 -1.21
N GLY A 232 13.06 -22.20 0.10
CA GLY A 232 14.06 -21.75 1.06
C GLY A 232 13.91 -20.30 1.52
N SER A 233 12.88 -19.59 1.06
CA SER A 233 12.52 -18.26 1.57
C SER A 233 11.90 -18.34 2.96
N TRP A 234 11.95 -17.23 3.68
CA TRP A 234 11.25 -17.04 4.94
C TRP A 234 10.19 -15.95 4.80
N ILE A 235 9.00 -16.23 5.31
CA ILE A 235 7.88 -15.29 5.29
C ILE A 235 7.45 -14.99 6.72
N ARG A 236 7.06 -13.74 6.98
CA ARG A 236 6.33 -13.36 8.19
C ARG A 236 5.27 -12.31 7.87
N ASP A 237 4.13 -12.38 8.54
CA ASP A 237 3.17 -11.28 8.52
C ASP A 237 3.78 -10.03 9.17
N ALA A 238 3.53 -8.89 8.51
CA ALA A 238 4.05 -7.58 8.88
C ALA A 238 3.23 -6.95 10.01
#